data_AF-A0A931PJ50-F1
#
_entry.id   AF-A0A931PJ50-F1
#
_cell.length_a   1.000
_cell.length_b   1.000
_cell.length_c   1.000
_cell.angle_alpha   90.00
_cell.angle_beta   90.00
_cell.angle_gamma   90.00
#
_symmetry.space_group_name_H-M   'P 1'
#
loop_
_entity.id
_entity.type
_entity.pdbx_description
1 polymer ?
#
loop_
_entity_poly.entity_id
_entity_poly.type
_entity_poly.pdbx_seq_one_letter_code
_entity_poly.pdbx_strand_id
1 'polypeptide(L)'
;MAHLRILNYAINGNGAGDVYRQISVHRWLRRYADHAGHGLEALFLTSSETQPIDLSEAVASVSLPTTRAARRASVETRAHRAIAKQVVWQTVGSFHPDLLIVDGWPRGAFGELVSVFDLCRTSALLWGPELADLVDERELAAISRLFDTVILMGTDSPFGPADAGSVPSIVHVDSLGPRENIERLDRWEARERLGVFNRHARIVLVAFDGHDSGSREALLTCCAAVVDRPDTHIIAYCGAIGNGQMLAAPNVSWLSGSPSELLFGVDAAICDMKCHALADCLIAGTPVVAALDENSLPEASKHWRAMVCEASGELLDIGDLRTSNIEAALDRLPARTQAYGSAARRSDNGARRAAAALLCLVTDKNDVHSACDAIDDSVLRIDAELSIPVNATVRIARLLSGKTAPDKDAIAAAAILAEQLFLHILMPPYGFKLVVPLCETLPEGDAGPRGDALRAILDALACYEDWDQAIVFAAGLVRDPSASLSEYARALCRLLSRCGDYGLGLEDIAEALDAVRRRPSVDGEMAAMCVLTDTLCDSTPMQRPATADTGP
;
A
#
# COMPACT_ATOMS: atom_id res chain seq x y z
N MET A 1 1.64 14.47 -17.80
CA MET A 1 0.82 13.92 -16.70
C MET A 1 0.57 15.07 -15.73
N ALA A 2 -0.68 15.34 -15.35
CA ALA A 2 -0.94 16.34 -14.32
C ALA A 2 -0.51 15.78 -12.95
N HIS A 3 0.07 16.61 -12.09
CA HIS A 3 0.48 16.22 -10.74
C HIS A 3 -0.53 16.74 -9.72
N LEU A 4 -0.95 15.87 -8.80
CA LEU A 4 -1.77 16.23 -7.64
C LEU A 4 -0.86 16.39 -6.43
N ARG A 5 -1.02 17.49 -5.70
CA ARG A 5 -0.28 17.77 -4.48
C ARG A 5 -1.12 17.50 -3.25
N ILE A 6 -0.75 16.48 -2.48
CA ILE A 6 -1.46 16.08 -1.26
C ILE A 6 -0.59 16.35 -0.03
N LEU A 7 -1.12 17.15 0.89
CA LEU A 7 -0.49 17.40 2.18
C LEU A 7 -1.24 16.65 3.27
N ASN A 8 -0.58 15.67 3.87
CA ASN A 8 -1.06 14.88 4.99
C ASN A 8 -0.61 15.54 6.29
N TYR A 9 -1.55 15.96 7.13
CA TYR A 9 -1.30 16.61 8.41
C TYR A 9 -1.72 15.69 9.57
N ALA A 10 -0.74 15.16 10.31
CA ALA A 10 -0.95 14.23 11.41
C ALA A 10 -0.16 14.64 12.65
N ILE A 11 -0.84 15.11 13.69
CA ILE A 11 -0.20 15.55 14.94
C ILE A 11 -0.44 14.55 16.05
N ASN A 12 0.50 13.61 16.17
CA ASN A 12 0.37 12.51 17.11
C ASN A 12 1.38 12.57 18.27
N GLY A 13 2.14 13.66 18.38
CA GLY A 13 3.18 13.79 19.41
C GLY A 13 4.16 12.63 19.38
N ASN A 14 4.11 11.75 20.37
CA ASN A 14 4.99 10.59 20.46
C ASN A 14 4.47 9.36 19.68
N GLY A 15 3.23 9.39 19.17
CA GLY A 15 2.56 8.24 18.56
C GLY A 15 2.56 8.16 17.07
N ALA A 16 2.07 7.02 16.58
CA ALA A 16 2.04 6.70 15.16
C ALA A 16 0.64 6.46 14.59
N GLY A 17 -0.41 6.30 15.41
CA GLY A 17 -1.81 6.10 14.99
C GLY A 17 -2.32 7.02 13.85
N ASP A 18 -2.30 8.35 14.03
CA ASP A 18 -2.76 9.29 12.99
C ASP A 18 -1.96 9.16 11.68
N VAL A 19 -0.63 9.03 11.80
CA VAL A 19 0.27 8.84 10.64
C VAL A 19 -0.06 7.51 9.96
N TYR A 20 -0.31 6.46 10.74
CA TYR A 20 -0.64 5.14 10.24
C TYR A 20 -1.97 5.11 9.48
N ARG A 21 -3.01 5.78 9.99
CA ARG A 21 -4.28 5.93 9.29
C ARG A 21 -4.13 6.72 8.00
N GLN A 22 -3.40 7.84 8.03
CA GLN A 22 -3.14 8.61 6.82
C GLN A 22 -2.32 7.82 5.80
N ILE A 23 -1.31 7.07 6.22
CA ILE A 23 -0.57 6.22 5.27
C ILE A 23 -1.50 5.16 4.69
N SER A 24 -2.37 4.54 5.49
CA SER A 24 -3.35 3.56 5.01
C SER A 24 -4.21 4.11 3.86
N VAL A 25 -4.71 5.32 4.01
CA VAL A 25 -5.47 6.03 2.97
C VAL A 25 -4.56 6.43 1.79
N HIS A 26 -3.34 6.88 2.08
CA HIS A 26 -2.38 7.36 1.09
C HIS A 26 -1.94 6.29 0.10
N ARG A 27 -1.77 5.03 0.54
CA ARG A 27 -1.46 3.89 -0.36
C ARG A 27 -2.48 3.80 -1.48
N TRP A 28 -3.75 3.95 -1.11
CA TRP A 28 -4.88 3.90 -2.03
C TRP A 28 -5.02 5.16 -2.87
N LEU A 29 -4.76 6.34 -2.32
CA LEU A 29 -4.69 7.58 -3.11
C LEU A 29 -3.67 7.46 -4.23
N ARG A 30 -2.47 6.91 -3.95
CA ARG A 30 -1.44 6.67 -4.96
C ARG A 30 -1.93 5.69 -6.03
N ARG A 31 -2.48 4.54 -5.64
CA ARG A 31 -3.01 3.54 -6.59
C ARG A 31 -4.10 4.12 -7.50
N TYR A 32 -5.07 4.84 -6.94
CA TYR A 32 -6.17 5.41 -7.71
C TYR A 32 -5.75 6.62 -8.56
N ALA A 33 -4.91 7.52 -8.05
CA ALA A 33 -4.35 8.62 -8.85
C ALA A 33 -3.49 8.09 -10.01
N ASP A 34 -2.64 7.10 -9.72
CA ASP A 34 -1.83 6.42 -10.72
C ASP A 34 -2.69 5.66 -11.72
N HIS A 35 -3.95 5.34 -11.49
CA HIS A 35 -4.91 4.79 -12.47
C HIS A 35 -5.66 5.88 -13.25
N ALA A 36 -6.06 6.95 -12.57
CA ALA A 36 -6.78 8.08 -13.15
C ALA A 36 -5.91 8.99 -14.06
N GLY A 37 -4.58 8.80 -14.08
CA GLY A 37 -3.68 9.54 -14.99
C GLY A 37 -2.93 10.66 -14.31
N HIS A 38 -2.90 10.65 -12.99
CA HIS A 38 -2.31 11.70 -12.17
C HIS A 38 -1.05 11.20 -11.48
N GLY A 39 0.04 11.95 -11.60
CA GLY A 39 1.18 11.77 -10.72
C GLY A 39 0.82 12.31 -9.33
N LEU A 40 1.31 11.69 -8.27
CA LEU A 40 1.00 12.12 -6.91
C LEU A 40 2.26 12.62 -6.18
N GLU A 41 2.29 13.92 -5.92
CA GLU A 41 3.27 14.58 -5.05
C GLU A 41 2.68 14.63 -3.64
N ALA A 42 3.30 13.94 -2.68
CA ALA A 42 2.80 13.94 -1.31
C ALA A 42 3.85 14.28 -0.27
N LEU A 43 3.39 15.03 0.73
CA LEU A 43 4.17 15.45 1.87
C LEU A 43 3.39 15.14 3.15
N PHE A 44 4.09 14.63 4.16
CA PHE A 44 3.53 14.42 5.49
C PHE A 44 4.07 15.48 6.44
N LEU A 45 3.22 16.36 6.92
CA LEU A 45 3.52 17.29 7.99
C LEU A 45 3.09 16.65 9.31
N THR A 46 4.06 16.20 10.10
CA THR A 46 3.77 15.43 11.32
C THR A 46 4.67 15.82 12.48
N SER A 47 4.14 15.75 13.70
CA SER A 47 4.96 15.83 14.90
C SER A 47 5.44 14.47 15.39
N SER A 48 5.14 13.37 14.69
CA SER A 48 5.45 12.03 15.18
C SER A 48 6.97 11.83 15.33
N GLU A 49 7.40 11.41 16.52
CA GLU A 49 8.80 11.01 16.79
C GLU A 49 9.12 9.59 16.33
N THR A 50 8.10 8.78 16.01
CA THR A 50 8.35 7.55 15.27
C THR A 50 8.75 7.96 13.87
N GLN A 51 9.93 7.51 13.41
CA GLN A 51 10.17 7.47 11.98
C GLN A 51 8.92 6.85 11.33
N PRO A 52 8.41 7.43 10.23
CA PRO A 52 7.22 6.91 9.57
C PRO A 52 7.45 5.41 9.46
N ILE A 53 6.52 4.68 10.07
CA ILE A 53 6.45 3.23 10.14
C ILE A 53 7.03 2.69 8.84
N ASP A 54 7.95 1.72 8.92
CA ASP A 54 8.64 1.06 7.79
C ASP A 54 7.63 0.46 6.81
N LEU A 55 6.98 1.35 6.09
CA LEU A 55 6.10 1.17 4.99
C LEU A 55 7.02 1.62 3.89
N SER A 56 7.55 0.67 3.13
CA SER A 56 8.40 0.82 1.95
C SER A 56 7.93 1.84 0.90
N GLU A 57 6.86 2.57 1.19
CA GLU A 57 6.33 3.70 0.47
C GLU A 57 7.24 4.91 0.65
N ALA A 58 7.93 5.30 -0.42
CA ALA A 58 8.65 6.58 -0.47
C ALA A 58 7.68 7.74 -0.21
N VAL A 59 7.74 8.30 1.00
CA VAL A 59 6.93 9.41 1.47
C VAL A 59 7.86 10.46 2.06
N ALA A 60 7.77 11.69 1.54
CA ALA A 60 8.49 12.82 2.10
C ALA A 60 7.75 13.34 3.35
N SER A 61 8.50 13.77 4.38
CA SER A 61 7.90 14.36 5.58
C SER A 61 8.61 15.63 6.05
N VAL A 62 7.82 16.51 6.66
CA VAL A 62 8.26 17.68 7.42
C VAL A 62 7.92 17.41 8.88
N SER A 63 8.94 17.39 9.73
CA SER A 63 8.77 17.13 11.15
C SER A 63 8.50 18.41 11.94
N LEU A 64 7.48 18.37 12.79
CA LEU A 64 7.19 19.39 13.79
C LEU A 64 7.79 18.98 15.14
N PRO A 65 8.37 19.91 15.90
CA PRO A 65 8.86 19.60 17.24
C PRO A 65 7.70 19.18 18.14
N THR A 66 7.80 18.03 18.80
CA THR A 66 6.81 17.62 19.80
C THR A 66 6.88 18.51 21.04
N THR A 67 5.78 18.55 21.80
CA THR A 67 5.76 19.18 23.14
C THR A 67 6.81 18.57 24.07
N ARG A 68 7.12 17.27 23.91
CA ARG A 68 8.13 16.56 24.71
C ARG A 68 9.55 16.99 24.34
N ALA A 69 9.87 17.04 23.05
CA ALA A 69 11.15 17.50 22.54
C ALA A 69 11.40 18.96 22.94
N ALA A 70 10.40 19.82 22.75
CA ALA A 70 10.45 21.22 23.18
C ALA A 70 10.72 21.33 24.70
N ARG A 71 10.01 20.55 25.53
CA ARG A 71 10.22 20.52 26.98
C ARG A 71 11.62 20.05 27.37
N ARG A 72 12.13 18.98 26.75
CA ARG A 72 13.49 18.46 26.98
C ARG A 72 14.55 19.49 26.63
N ALA A 73 14.32 20.25 25.55
CA ALA A 73 15.20 21.33 25.11
C ALA A 73 14.98 22.65 25.89
N SER A 74 14.10 22.68 26.90
CA SER A 74 13.74 23.89 27.66
C SER A 74 13.25 25.04 26.79
N VAL A 75 12.59 24.74 25.67
CA VAL A 75 11.94 25.73 24.81
C VAL A 75 10.66 26.21 25.47
N GLU A 76 10.49 27.52 25.58
CA GLU A 76 9.27 28.13 26.15
C GLU A 76 8.03 27.71 25.33
N THR A 77 6.92 27.38 26.00
CA THR A 77 5.66 26.97 25.36
C THR A 77 5.16 27.98 24.32
N ARG A 78 5.31 29.28 24.57
CA ARG A 78 4.93 30.32 23.60
C ARG A 78 5.79 30.28 22.34
N ALA A 79 7.11 30.11 22.51
CA ALA A 79 8.04 29.98 21.40
C ALA A 79 7.77 28.69 20.60
N HIS A 80 7.53 27.57 21.27
CA HIS A 80 7.16 26.29 20.62
C HIS A 80 5.90 26.43 19.75
N ARG A 81 4.84 27.05 20.27
CA ARG A 81 3.60 27.33 19.51
C ARG A 81 3.86 28.23 18.30
N ALA A 82 4.68 29.27 18.45
CA ALA A 82 5.02 30.17 17.35
C ALA A 82 5.81 29.44 16.25
N ILE A 83 6.76 28.58 16.63
CA ILE A 83 7.52 27.74 15.69
C ILE A 83 6.59 26.80 14.94
N ALA A 84 5.72 26.06 15.64
CA ALA A 84 4.79 25.14 14.99
C ALA A 84 3.90 25.86 13.96
N LYS A 85 3.30 26.99 14.35
CA LYS A 85 2.50 27.83 13.45
C LYS A 85 3.28 28.29 12.22
N GLN A 86 4.51 28.75 12.41
CA GLN A 86 5.35 29.22 11.30
C GLN A 86 5.70 28.07 10.35
N VAL A 87 6.07 26.90 10.86
CA VAL A 87 6.42 25.74 10.03
C VAL A 87 5.20 25.28 9.23
N VAL A 88 4.04 25.17 9.85
CA VAL A 88 2.79 24.80 9.16
C VAL A 88 2.46 25.80 8.06
N TRP A 89 2.47 27.09 8.37
CA TRP A 89 2.17 28.14 7.41
C TRP A 89 3.13 28.14 6.21
N GLN A 90 4.43 28.05 6.46
CA GLN A 90 5.45 28.00 5.40
C GLN A 90 5.34 26.73 4.55
N THR A 91 5.07 25.58 5.17
CA THR A 91 4.94 24.30 4.48
C THR A 91 3.73 24.32 3.55
N VAL A 92 2.55 24.67 4.07
CA VAL A 92 1.32 24.73 3.27
C VAL A 92 1.45 25.80 2.19
N GLY A 93 1.94 26.99 2.55
CA GLY A 93 2.10 28.11 1.63
C GLY A 93 3.13 27.89 0.53
N SER A 94 4.17 27.07 0.76
CA SER A 94 5.15 26.76 -0.29
C SER A 94 4.72 25.57 -1.16
N PHE A 95 4.07 24.58 -0.55
CA PHE A 95 3.64 23.37 -1.24
C PHE A 95 2.39 23.59 -2.10
N HIS A 96 1.48 24.48 -1.65
CA HIS A 96 0.19 24.76 -2.29
C HIS A 96 -0.60 23.48 -2.60
N PRO A 97 -1.07 22.76 -1.56
CA PRO A 97 -1.73 21.48 -1.77
C PRO A 97 -3.05 21.63 -2.52
N ASP A 98 -3.27 20.72 -3.48
CA ASP A 98 -4.59 20.49 -4.06
C ASP A 98 -5.53 19.92 -2.98
N LEU A 99 -5.02 19.04 -2.12
CA LEU A 99 -5.77 18.43 -1.03
C LEU A 99 -4.98 18.48 0.29
N LEU A 100 -5.56 19.09 1.32
CA LEU A 100 -5.09 19.03 2.70
C LEU A 100 -5.90 17.97 3.47
N ILE A 101 -5.23 16.92 3.95
CA ILE A 101 -5.85 15.86 4.77
C ILE A 101 -5.42 16.08 6.22
N VAL A 102 -6.36 16.35 7.11
CA VAL A 102 -6.13 16.57 8.54
C VAL A 102 -6.61 15.36 9.31
N ASP A 103 -5.77 14.77 10.16
CA ASP A 103 -6.19 13.72 11.08
C ASP A 103 -6.29 14.25 12.52
N GLY A 104 -7.47 14.07 13.08
CA GLY A 104 -7.78 14.20 14.50
C GLY A 104 -7.97 15.60 15.04
N TRP A 105 -7.00 16.51 14.87
CA TRP A 105 -7.06 17.87 15.43
C TRP A 105 -7.49 18.87 14.34
N PRO A 106 -8.79 19.20 14.20
CA PRO A 106 -9.28 19.99 13.06
C PRO A 106 -8.74 21.43 13.03
N ARG A 107 -8.30 21.97 14.18
CA ARG A 107 -7.63 23.29 14.27
C ARG A 107 -6.11 23.19 14.23
N GLY A 108 -5.56 21.98 14.26
CA GLY A 108 -4.20 21.70 14.67
C GLY A 108 -4.04 21.76 16.20
N ALA A 109 -2.90 21.29 16.71
CA ALA A 109 -2.67 21.19 18.16
C ALA A 109 -2.54 22.57 18.85
N PHE A 110 -2.26 23.62 18.08
CA PHE A 110 -2.03 24.99 18.53
C PHE A 110 -2.94 26.02 17.83
N GLY A 111 -3.94 25.58 17.09
CA GLY A 111 -4.80 26.47 16.28
C GLY A 111 -4.11 27.03 15.04
N GLU A 112 -3.11 26.33 14.51
CA GLU A 112 -2.28 26.68 13.36
C GLU A 112 -2.98 26.48 12.01
N LEU A 113 -3.96 25.56 11.93
CA LEU A 113 -4.60 25.22 10.66
C LEU A 113 -5.61 26.26 10.18
N VAL A 114 -6.21 27.00 11.11
CA VAL A 114 -7.27 27.98 10.79
C VAL A 114 -6.79 29.02 9.77
N SER A 115 -5.51 29.41 9.82
CA SER A 115 -4.93 30.41 8.92
C SER A 115 -4.43 29.87 7.58
N VAL A 116 -4.46 28.55 7.34
CA VAL A 116 -3.90 27.95 6.13
C VAL A 116 -4.96 27.30 5.22
N PHE A 117 -6.22 27.21 5.64
CA PHE A 117 -7.29 26.68 4.79
C PHE A 117 -7.45 27.48 3.48
N ASP A 118 -7.25 28.79 3.51
CA ASP A 118 -7.29 29.64 2.30
C ASP A 118 -6.09 29.40 1.34
N LEU A 119 -5.08 28.62 1.77
CA LEU A 119 -3.89 28.29 0.96
C LEU A 119 -3.99 26.92 0.27
N CYS A 120 -5.01 26.12 0.60
CA CYS A 120 -5.29 24.84 -0.03
C CYS A 120 -6.52 24.94 -0.95
N ARG A 121 -6.57 24.10 -1.98
CA ARG A 121 -7.72 24.08 -2.91
C ARG A 121 -8.94 23.39 -2.30
N THR A 122 -8.72 22.27 -1.60
CA THR A 122 -9.74 21.55 -0.84
C THR A 122 -9.12 20.96 0.42
N SER A 123 -9.96 20.65 1.41
CA SER A 123 -9.53 20.03 2.65
C SER A 123 -10.48 18.95 3.12
N ALA A 124 -9.91 17.96 3.83
CA ALA A 124 -10.66 16.88 4.41
C ALA A 124 -10.19 16.57 5.83
N LEU A 125 -11.11 16.09 6.66
CA LEU A 125 -10.87 15.68 8.03
C LEU A 125 -11.03 14.16 8.17
N LEU A 126 -10.02 13.46 8.68
CA LEU A 126 -10.16 12.12 9.22
C LEU A 126 -10.53 12.25 10.70
N TRP A 127 -11.68 11.69 11.08
CA TRP A 127 -12.21 11.80 12.43
C TRP A 127 -12.40 10.44 13.08
N GLY A 128 -11.71 10.22 14.20
CA GLY A 128 -11.76 8.99 15.00
C GLY A 128 -12.65 9.12 16.24
N PRO A 129 -13.24 8.00 16.71
CA PRO A 129 -14.05 7.97 17.91
C PRO A 129 -13.28 8.40 19.17
N GLU A 130 -11.95 8.21 19.22
CA GLU A 130 -11.08 8.59 20.33
C GLU A 130 -11.03 10.09 20.64
N LEU A 131 -11.58 10.92 19.75
CA LEU A 131 -11.59 12.38 19.88
C LEU A 131 -12.94 12.95 20.28
N ALA A 132 -14.00 12.14 20.28
CA ALA A 132 -15.36 12.57 20.56
C ALA A 132 -15.49 13.24 21.94
N ASP A 133 -14.75 12.72 22.93
CA ASP A 133 -14.74 13.24 24.31
C ASP A 133 -13.80 14.46 24.51
N LEU A 134 -12.93 14.73 23.54
CA LEU A 134 -11.85 15.71 23.68
C LEU A 134 -12.16 17.06 23.04
N VAL A 135 -13.19 17.14 22.21
CA VAL A 135 -13.55 18.35 21.47
C VAL A 135 -15.00 18.71 21.75
N ASP A 136 -15.24 19.98 22.10
CA ASP A 136 -16.59 20.51 22.31
C ASP A 136 -17.42 20.39 21.01
N GLU A 137 -18.63 19.85 21.10
CA GLU A 137 -19.50 19.61 19.94
C GLU A 137 -19.77 20.89 19.11
N ARG A 138 -19.89 22.05 19.77
CA ARG A 138 -20.15 23.32 19.06
C ARG A 138 -18.90 23.80 18.35
N GLU A 139 -17.74 23.62 18.98
CA GLU A 139 -16.46 23.90 18.35
C GLU A 139 -16.22 22.98 17.15
N LEU A 140 -16.50 21.68 17.30
CA LEU A 140 -16.40 20.69 16.24
C LEU A 140 -17.33 21.02 15.06
N ALA A 141 -18.58 21.40 15.34
CA ALA A 141 -19.53 21.82 14.32
C ALA A 141 -19.14 23.13 13.63
N ALA A 142 -18.45 24.04 14.33
CA ALA A 142 -17.96 25.27 13.74
C ALA A 142 -16.75 25.03 12.83
N ILE A 143 -15.79 24.20 13.26
CA ILE A 143 -14.56 23.93 12.52
C ILE A 143 -14.77 22.95 11.37
N SER A 144 -15.71 22.00 11.48
CA SER A 144 -16.01 21.03 10.42
C SER A 144 -16.44 21.71 9.11
N ARG A 145 -17.00 22.92 9.19
CA ARG A 145 -17.39 23.74 8.04
C ARG A 145 -16.21 24.25 7.21
N LEU A 146 -14.99 24.19 7.74
CA LEU A 146 -13.79 24.52 6.97
C LEU A 146 -13.33 23.38 6.06
N PHE A 147 -13.92 22.19 6.22
CA PHE A 147 -13.60 21.01 5.43
C PHE A 147 -14.66 20.77 4.35
N ASP A 148 -14.24 20.27 3.20
CA ASP A 148 -15.13 19.87 2.12
C ASP A 148 -15.69 18.45 2.36
N THR A 149 -14.93 17.61 3.06
CA THR A 149 -15.32 16.24 3.42
C THR A 149 -14.79 15.83 4.79
N VAL A 150 -15.55 14.99 5.48
CA VAL A 150 -15.15 14.31 6.69
C VAL A 150 -15.20 12.80 6.45
N ILE A 151 -14.08 12.12 6.64
CA ILE A 151 -14.02 10.66 6.74
C ILE A 151 -14.22 10.30 8.22
N LEU A 152 -15.36 9.71 8.52
CA LEU A 152 -15.76 9.37 9.88
C LEU A 152 -15.52 7.88 10.14
N MET A 153 -14.67 7.58 11.11
CA MET A 153 -14.49 6.21 11.60
C MET A 153 -15.61 5.88 12.59
N GLY A 154 -16.40 4.86 12.25
CA GLY A 154 -17.55 4.42 13.02
C GLY A 154 -18.90 4.99 12.57
N THR A 155 -19.94 4.58 13.28
CA THR A 155 -21.34 4.83 12.90
C THR A 155 -21.95 6.06 13.56
N ASP A 156 -21.44 6.46 14.72
CA ASP A 156 -21.99 7.57 15.49
C ASP A 156 -21.33 8.88 15.05
N SER A 157 -22.12 9.78 14.45
CA SER A 157 -21.63 11.07 13.97
C SER A 157 -21.75 12.13 15.08
N PRO A 158 -20.63 12.74 15.53
CA PRO A 158 -20.68 13.87 16.45
C PRO A 158 -21.09 15.17 15.74
N PHE A 159 -21.25 15.16 14.41
CA PHE A 159 -21.55 16.34 13.60
C PHE A 159 -23.04 16.70 13.55
N GLY A 160 -23.90 15.98 14.30
CA GLY A 160 -25.35 16.19 14.32
C GLY A 160 -26.06 15.82 13.01
N PRO A 161 -27.40 15.91 12.95
CA PRO A 161 -28.15 15.69 11.71
C PRO A 161 -27.84 16.77 10.66
N ALA A 162 -27.74 16.37 9.39
CA ALA A 162 -27.30 17.19 8.24
C ALA A 162 -28.16 18.42 7.92
N ASP A 163 -29.21 18.68 8.70
CA ASP A 163 -30.30 19.60 8.37
C ASP A 163 -30.00 21.08 8.71
N ALA A 164 -28.84 21.38 9.30
CA ALA A 164 -28.38 22.74 9.55
C ALA A 164 -27.36 23.18 8.49
N GLY A 165 -27.87 23.58 7.32
CA GLY A 165 -27.17 24.05 6.11
C GLY A 165 -25.65 24.30 6.22
N SER A 166 -24.89 23.61 5.36
CA SER A 166 -23.41 23.55 5.22
C SER A 166 -22.66 22.48 6.02
N VAL A 167 -23.25 21.30 6.21
CA VAL A 167 -22.48 20.15 6.74
C VAL A 167 -21.57 19.61 5.62
N PRO A 168 -20.28 19.34 5.88
CA PRO A 168 -19.38 18.70 4.92
C PRO A 168 -19.94 17.36 4.45
N SER A 169 -19.49 16.88 3.29
CA SER A 169 -19.81 15.50 2.89
C SER A 169 -19.20 14.52 3.90
N ILE A 170 -20.02 13.68 4.53
CA ILE A 170 -19.55 12.68 5.50
C ILE A 170 -19.46 11.32 4.81
N VAL A 171 -18.31 10.66 4.93
CA VAL A 171 -18.08 9.30 4.45
C VAL A 171 -17.72 8.41 5.62
N HIS A 172 -18.58 7.42 5.88
CA HIS A 172 -18.39 6.47 6.97
C HIS A 172 -17.47 5.31 6.56
N VAL A 173 -16.52 5.01 7.44
CA VAL A 173 -15.59 3.88 7.35
C VAL A 173 -15.55 3.15 8.69
N ASP A 174 -15.30 1.84 8.68
CA ASP A 174 -15.21 1.06 9.93
C ASP A 174 -13.83 1.27 10.58
N SER A 175 -12.78 0.71 9.98
CA SER A 175 -11.38 0.88 10.39
C SER A 175 -10.51 1.33 9.23
N LEU A 176 -9.35 1.89 9.53
CA LEU A 176 -8.31 2.20 8.55
C LEU A 176 -7.07 1.39 8.88
N GLY A 177 -6.71 0.47 7.97
CA GLY A 177 -5.50 -0.33 8.06
C GLY A 177 -4.69 -0.27 6.76
N PRO A 178 -3.36 -0.38 6.84
CA PRO A 178 -2.49 -0.21 5.70
C PRO A 178 -2.62 -1.40 4.76
N ARG A 179 -2.84 -2.62 5.27
CA ARG A 179 -2.90 -3.84 4.45
C ARG A 179 -4.31 -4.37 4.32
N GLU A 180 -4.67 -4.74 3.10
CA GLU A 180 -5.81 -5.60 2.84
C GLU A 180 -5.54 -7.05 3.23
N ASN A 181 -6.59 -7.83 3.45
CA ASN A 181 -6.44 -9.25 3.78
C ASN A 181 -5.69 -10.03 2.69
N ILE A 182 -5.86 -9.63 1.43
CA ILE A 182 -5.15 -10.24 0.30
C ILE A 182 -3.67 -9.84 0.20
N GLU A 183 -3.27 -8.74 0.83
CA GLU A 183 -1.87 -8.28 0.86
C GLU A 183 -1.08 -8.85 2.04
N ARG A 184 -1.73 -9.61 2.93
CA ARG A 184 -1.07 -10.24 4.08
C ARG A 184 -0.37 -11.52 3.63
N LEU A 185 0.77 -11.79 4.25
CA LEU A 185 1.49 -13.03 4.01
C LEU A 185 0.64 -14.22 4.44
N ASP A 186 0.85 -15.36 3.79
CA ASP A 186 0.24 -16.57 4.28
C ASP A 186 0.73 -16.88 5.72
N ARG A 187 -0.02 -17.73 6.42
CA ARG A 187 0.25 -18.04 7.81
C ARG A 187 1.68 -18.57 8.05
N TRP A 188 2.23 -19.35 7.12
CA TRP A 188 3.55 -19.95 7.31
C TRP A 188 4.67 -18.95 7.02
N GLU A 189 4.57 -18.21 5.92
CA GLU A 189 5.53 -17.16 5.58
C GLU A 189 5.55 -16.07 6.65
N ALA A 190 4.38 -15.66 7.15
CA ALA A 190 4.28 -14.73 8.28
C ALA A 190 5.02 -15.24 9.52
N ARG A 191 4.85 -16.53 9.86
CA ARG A 191 5.52 -17.15 11.01
C ARG A 191 7.03 -17.24 10.84
N GLU A 192 7.49 -17.54 9.63
CA GLU A 192 8.91 -17.53 9.27
C GLU A 192 9.52 -16.14 9.42
N ARG A 193 8.86 -15.09 8.90
CA ARG A 193 9.31 -13.69 9.09
C ARG A 193 9.30 -13.23 10.54
N LEU A 194 8.38 -13.76 11.37
CA LEU A 194 8.36 -13.55 12.81
C LEU A 194 9.47 -14.32 13.57
N GLY A 195 10.23 -15.18 12.88
CA GLY A 195 11.29 -16.01 13.46
C GLY A 195 10.77 -17.21 14.27
N VAL A 196 9.51 -17.62 14.06
CA VAL A 196 8.87 -18.70 14.82
C VAL A 196 8.81 -19.97 13.99
N PHE A 197 9.82 -20.84 14.15
CA PHE A 197 9.95 -22.08 13.38
C PHE A 197 9.21 -23.28 13.99
N ASN A 198 8.79 -23.20 15.25
CA ASN A 198 8.01 -24.26 15.88
C ASN A 198 6.57 -24.23 15.36
N ARG A 199 6.23 -25.20 14.50
CA ARG A 199 4.89 -25.34 13.89
C ARG A 199 3.76 -25.47 14.90
N HIS A 200 4.04 -25.99 16.09
CA HIS A 200 3.05 -26.22 17.14
C HIS A 200 2.93 -25.05 18.12
N ALA A 201 3.80 -24.05 18.04
CA ALA A 201 3.71 -22.88 18.91
C ALA A 201 2.46 -22.04 18.58
N ARG A 202 1.73 -21.66 19.63
CA ARG A 202 0.76 -20.58 19.60
C ARG A 202 1.50 -19.26 19.60
N ILE A 203 1.21 -18.37 18.67
CA ILE A 203 1.80 -17.03 18.61
C ILE A 203 0.83 -16.02 19.20
N VAL A 204 1.28 -15.32 20.23
CA VAL A 204 0.53 -14.22 20.86
C VAL A 204 1.24 -12.90 20.56
N LEU A 205 0.56 -12.02 19.83
CA LEU A 205 0.99 -10.63 19.68
C LEU A 205 0.63 -9.86 20.95
N VAL A 206 1.56 -9.12 21.53
CA VAL A 206 1.30 -8.19 22.63
C VAL A 206 1.69 -6.80 22.15
N ALA A 207 0.70 -5.94 21.93
CA ALA A 207 0.85 -4.66 21.25
C ALA A 207 0.34 -3.50 22.12
N PHE A 208 1.25 -2.64 22.54
CA PHE A 208 0.94 -1.40 23.26
C PHE A 208 1.80 -0.29 22.67
N ASP A 209 1.17 0.77 22.16
CA ASP A 209 1.85 1.88 21.49
C ASP A 209 1.70 3.21 22.24
N GLY A 210 1.12 3.22 23.44
CA GLY A 210 0.98 4.42 24.25
C GLY A 210 2.31 4.91 24.84
N HIS A 211 2.40 6.21 25.11
CA HIS A 211 3.68 6.93 25.27
C HIS A 211 4.09 7.17 26.72
N ASP A 212 3.27 6.72 27.65
CA ASP A 212 3.51 6.85 29.07
C ASP A 212 4.13 5.58 29.66
N SER A 213 4.58 5.67 30.90
CA SER A 213 5.12 4.53 31.63
C SER A 213 4.08 3.43 31.84
N GLY A 214 2.79 3.76 31.84
CA GLY A 214 1.68 2.82 32.02
C GLY A 214 1.52 1.86 30.85
N SER A 215 1.52 2.34 29.60
CA SER A 215 1.44 1.46 28.41
C SER A 215 2.63 0.51 28.32
N ARG A 216 3.83 0.97 28.72
CA ARG A 216 5.01 0.11 28.80
C ARG A 216 4.91 -0.93 29.91
N GLU A 217 4.46 -0.53 31.09
CA GLU A 217 4.25 -1.44 32.22
C GLU A 217 3.19 -2.49 31.87
N ALA A 218 2.10 -2.08 31.22
CA ALA A 218 1.06 -2.98 30.70
C ALA A 218 1.62 -3.97 29.68
N LEU A 219 2.43 -3.51 28.70
CA LEU A 219 3.12 -4.40 27.75
C LEU A 219 3.94 -5.47 28.47
N LEU A 220 4.81 -5.05 29.39
CA LEU A 220 5.70 -5.98 30.10
C LEU A 220 4.92 -6.92 31.02
N THR A 221 3.86 -6.43 31.66
CA THR A 221 2.96 -7.24 32.49
C THR A 221 2.24 -8.30 31.66
N CYS A 222 1.72 -7.93 30.48
CA CYS A 222 1.10 -8.87 29.55
C CYS A 222 2.10 -9.89 29.01
N CYS A 223 3.32 -9.49 28.65
CA CYS A 223 4.36 -10.43 28.26
C CYS A 223 4.71 -11.40 29.40
N ALA A 224 4.92 -10.89 30.61
CA ALA A 224 5.24 -11.70 31.79
C ALA A 224 4.10 -12.67 32.16
N ALA A 225 2.85 -12.30 31.94
CA ALA A 225 1.70 -13.18 32.17
C ALA A 225 1.63 -14.38 31.22
N VAL A 226 2.27 -14.29 30.05
CA VAL A 226 2.15 -15.32 28.99
C VAL A 226 3.46 -16.10 28.81
N VAL A 227 4.59 -15.57 29.29
CA VAL A 227 5.94 -16.11 29.02
C VAL A 227 6.14 -17.54 29.52
N ASP A 228 5.48 -17.91 30.62
CA ASP A 228 5.64 -19.23 31.26
C ASP A 228 4.83 -20.34 30.55
N ARG A 229 4.07 -20.03 29.50
CA ARG A 229 3.30 -21.01 28.73
C ARG A 229 4.23 -21.78 27.77
N PRO A 230 4.40 -23.11 27.93
CA PRO A 230 5.45 -23.89 27.25
C PRO A 230 5.29 -23.95 25.72
N ASP A 231 4.06 -23.78 25.21
CA ASP A 231 3.74 -23.84 23.78
C ASP A 231 3.40 -22.46 23.19
N THR A 232 3.82 -21.36 23.85
CA THR A 232 3.50 -20.00 23.40
C THR A 232 4.75 -19.21 23.06
N HIS A 233 4.75 -18.61 21.87
CA HIS A 233 5.72 -17.62 21.43
C HIS A 233 5.07 -16.24 21.46
N ILE A 234 5.76 -15.27 22.06
CA ILE A 234 5.28 -13.90 22.23
C ILE A 234 5.96 -13.03 21.20
N ILE A 235 5.16 -12.26 20.46
CA ILE A 235 5.64 -11.16 19.62
C ILE A 235 5.29 -9.87 20.35
N ALA A 236 6.29 -9.21 20.94
CA ALA A 236 6.11 -7.92 21.58
C ALA A 236 6.24 -6.80 20.55
N TYR A 237 5.21 -5.97 20.44
CA TYR A 237 5.19 -4.78 19.60
C TYR A 237 4.97 -3.54 20.48
N CYS A 238 5.89 -2.58 20.38
CA CYS A 238 5.88 -1.41 21.25
C CYS A 238 5.84 -0.07 20.50
N GLY A 239 5.63 -0.09 19.18
CA GLY A 239 5.62 1.11 18.34
C GLY A 239 6.77 2.08 18.67
N ALA A 240 6.43 3.30 19.07
CA ALA A 240 7.36 4.38 19.43
C ALA A 240 8.17 4.19 20.72
N ILE A 241 7.78 3.23 21.57
CA ILE A 241 8.28 3.07 22.94
C ILE A 241 9.69 2.45 22.97
N GLY A 242 10.24 2.07 21.80
CA GLY A 242 11.42 1.23 21.60
C GLY A 242 12.77 1.63 22.24
N ASN A 243 12.84 2.70 23.04
CA ASN A 243 14.07 3.13 23.72
C ASN A 243 14.22 2.51 25.14
N GLY A 244 13.91 1.22 25.30
CA GLY A 244 13.66 0.60 26.59
C GLY A 244 14.39 -0.72 26.87
N GLN A 245 14.49 -1.10 28.15
CA GLN A 245 14.81 -2.48 28.54
C GLN A 245 13.78 -3.46 27.96
N MET A 246 14.24 -4.32 27.05
CA MET A 246 13.47 -5.39 26.44
C MET A 246 13.43 -6.59 27.38
N LEU A 247 12.27 -7.25 27.46
CA LEU A 247 12.16 -8.54 28.14
C LEU A 247 12.95 -9.57 27.31
N ALA A 248 14.02 -10.10 27.89
CA ALA A 248 14.82 -11.15 27.29
C ALA A 248 14.34 -12.51 27.79
N ALA A 249 13.62 -13.23 26.94
CA ALA A 249 13.17 -14.60 27.19
C ALA A 249 13.23 -15.40 25.87
N PRO A 250 13.49 -16.72 25.92
CA PRO A 250 13.72 -17.53 24.73
C PRO A 250 12.52 -17.64 23.78
N ASN A 251 11.31 -17.39 24.29
CA ASN A 251 10.04 -17.40 23.55
C ASN A 251 9.46 -15.99 23.34
N VAL A 252 10.27 -14.93 23.44
CA VAL A 252 9.84 -13.54 23.20
C VAL A 252 10.66 -12.94 22.07
N SER A 253 9.99 -12.58 20.97
CA SER A 253 10.56 -11.77 19.89
C SER A 253 10.01 -10.35 19.96
N TRP A 254 10.83 -9.36 19.61
CA TRP A 254 10.42 -7.97 19.53
C TRP A 254 10.31 -7.54 18.08
N LEU A 255 9.16 -6.97 17.71
CA LEU A 255 8.91 -6.50 16.36
C LEU A 255 9.26 -5.01 16.25
N SER A 256 10.14 -4.66 15.31
CA SER A 256 10.61 -3.29 15.07
C SER A 256 9.76 -2.51 14.06
N GLY A 257 8.83 -3.17 13.36
CA GLY A 257 7.96 -2.58 12.34
C GLY A 257 6.48 -2.91 12.57
N SER A 258 5.62 -2.50 11.63
CA SER A 258 4.19 -2.77 11.72
C SER A 258 3.90 -4.28 11.65
N PRO A 259 3.00 -4.82 12.50
CA PRO A 259 2.60 -6.23 12.41
C PRO A 259 1.67 -6.54 11.22
N SER A 260 1.18 -5.53 10.49
CA SER A 260 0.07 -5.62 9.53
C SER A 260 0.14 -6.79 8.55
N GLU A 261 1.29 -6.99 7.90
CA GLU A 261 1.48 -8.05 6.90
C GLU A 261 1.63 -9.45 7.52
N LEU A 262 1.94 -9.53 8.82
CA LEU A 262 2.28 -10.76 9.55
C LEU A 262 1.10 -11.33 10.35
N LEU A 263 -0.05 -10.64 10.38
CA LEU A 263 -1.16 -10.96 11.28
C LEU A 263 -1.79 -12.35 11.05
N PHE A 264 -1.69 -12.93 9.85
CA PHE A 264 -2.15 -14.31 9.63
C PHE A 264 -1.26 -15.37 10.29
N GLY A 265 -0.03 -15.02 10.66
CA GLY A 265 0.84 -15.86 11.47
C GLY A 265 0.49 -15.88 12.96
N VAL A 266 -0.28 -14.89 13.42
CA VAL A 266 -0.64 -14.65 14.83
C VAL A 266 -1.93 -15.39 15.20
N ASP A 267 -1.94 -16.06 16.35
CA ASP A 267 -3.10 -16.85 16.82
C ASP A 267 -4.02 -16.07 17.76
N ALA A 268 -3.45 -15.13 18.51
CA ALA A 268 -4.20 -14.21 19.34
C ALA A 268 -3.38 -12.93 19.55
N ALA A 269 -4.07 -11.84 19.86
CA ALA A 269 -3.44 -10.57 20.19
C ALA A 269 -3.91 -10.06 21.56
N ILE A 270 -3.05 -9.35 22.27
CA ILE A 270 -3.37 -8.51 23.41
C ILE A 270 -3.00 -7.09 23.02
N CYS A 271 -3.99 -6.21 22.85
CA CYS A 271 -3.77 -4.86 22.33
C CYS A 271 -4.32 -3.80 23.27
N ASP A 272 -3.62 -2.68 23.43
CA ASP A 272 -4.26 -1.45 23.92
C ASP A 272 -5.33 -0.99 22.92
N MET A 273 -6.47 -0.50 23.40
CA MET A 273 -7.52 0.07 22.55
C MET A 273 -7.12 1.32 21.79
N LYS A 274 -6.09 2.04 22.26
CA LYS A 274 -5.52 3.17 21.54
C LYS A 274 -4.51 2.74 20.48
N CYS A 275 -4.18 1.44 20.42
CA CYS A 275 -3.15 0.94 19.54
C CYS A 275 -3.65 0.71 18.13
N HIS A 276 -2.93 1.25 17.15
CA HIS A 276 -3.23 1.03 15.73
C HIS A 276 -3.21 -0.46 15.33
N ALA A 277 -2.43 -1.30 16.04
CA ALA A 277 -2.44 -2.74 15.85
C ALA A 277 -3.81 -3.38 16.14
N LEU A 278 -4.66 -2.75 16.98
CA LEU A 278 -6.01 -3.24 17.22
C LEU A 278 -6.86 -3.21 15.94
N ALA A 279 -6.91 -2.07 15.24
CA ALA A 279 -7.65 -1.94 13.98
C ALA A 279 -7.20 -3.00 12.97
N ASP A 280 -5.90 -3.22 12.94
CA ASP A 280 -5.22 -4.16 12.08
C ASP A 280 -5.61 -5.63 12.38
N CYS A 281 -5.65 -6.00 13.67
CA CYS A 281 -6.16 -7.29 14.14
C CYS A 281 -7.63 -7.48 13.79
N LEU A 282 -8.46 -6.43 13.94
CA LEU A 282 -9.90 -6.50 13.63
C LEU A 282 -10.16 -6.67 12.12
N ILE A 283 -9.34 -6.03 11.27
CA ILE A 283 -9.37 -6.23 9.80
C ILE A 283 -8.92 -7.64 9.42
N ALA A 284 -7.82 -8.11 10.03
CA ALA A 284 -7.29 -9.46 9.81
C ALA A 284 -8.20 -10.57 10.34
N GLY A 285 -9.10 -10.25 11.28
CA GLY A 285 -9.87 -11.24 12.03
C GLY A 285 -9.04 -12.00 13.06
N THR A 286 -7.93 -11.42 13.53
CA THR A 286 -7.12 -12.00 14.61
C THR A 286 -7.87 -11.88 15.94
N PRO A 287 -8.09 -12.98 16.68
CA PRO A 287 -8.72 -12.93 17.99
C PRO A 287 -7.96 -12.02 18.95
N VAL A 288 -8.64 -11.07 19.60
CA VAL A 288 -7.98 -10.03 20.39
C VAL A 288 -8.54 -9.93 21.81
N VAL A 289 -7.65 -9.79 22.79
CA VAL A 289 -7.94 -9.25 24.12
C VAL A 289 -7.59 -7.76 24.08
N ALA A 290 -8.59 -6.89 24.09
CA ALA A 290 -8.39 -5.45 24.08
C ALA A 290 -8.35 -4.92 25.52
N ALA A 291 -7.23 -4.29 25.86
CA ALA A 291 -6.98 -3.67 27.14
C ALA A 291 -7.57 -2.25 27.14
N LEU A 292 -8.53 -2.03 28.05
CA LEU A 292 -9.31 -0.81 28.26
C LEU A 292 -8.71 0.03 29.39
N ASP A 293 -8.49 1.31 29.19
CA ASP A 293 -8.31 2.25 30.31
C ASP A 293 -9.61 3.05 30.50
N GLU A 294 -10.44 2.64 31.45
CA GLU A 294 -11.74 3.28 31.72
C GLU A 294 -11.61 4.75 32.15
N ASN A 295 -10.45 5.16 32.69
CA ASN A 295 -10.21 6.53 33.11
C ASN A 295 -9.84 7.45 31.94
N SER A 296 -9.47 6.87 30.79
CA SER A 296 -8.91 7.63 29.67
C SER A 296 -9.93 8.06 28.62
N LEU A 297 -11.02 7.31 28.38
CA LEU A 297 -11.84 7.45 27.16
C LEU A 297 -13.29 6.92 27.31
N PRO A 298 -14.22 7.63 27.99
CA PRO A 298 -15.55 7.07 28.34
C PRO A 298 -16.47 6.75 27.14
N GLU A 299 -16.59 7.63 26.13
CA GLU A 299 -17.50 7.43 24.99
C GLU A 299 -16.80 6.85 23.77
N ALA A 300 -15.55 7.26 23.50
CA ALA A 300 -14.67 6.61 22.52
C ALA A 300 -14.55 5.09 22.74
N SER A 301 -14.61 4.66 24.01
CA SER A 301 -14.62 3.24 24.34
C SER A 301 -15.87 2.51 23.88
N LYS A 302 -17.04 3.16 23.71
CA LYS A 302 -18.27 2.45 23.30
C LYS A 302 -18.16 1.86 21.89
N HIS A 303 -17.66 2.64 20.93
CA HIS A 303 -17.49 2.19 19.55
C HIS A 303 -16.49 1.04 19.45
N TRP A 304 -15.28 1.24 19.99
CA TRP A 304 -14.24 0.21 19.97
C TRP A 304 -14.65 -1.03 20.79
N ARG A 305 -15.36 -0.89 21.92
CA ARG A 305 -15.93 -2.03 22.66
C ARG A 305 -16.93 -2.80 21.79
N ALA A 306 -17.81 -2.10 21.08
CA ALA A 306 -18.77 -2.73 20.17
C ALA A 306 -18.05 -3.51 19.07
N MET A 307 -17.06 -2.89 18.41
CA MET A 307 -16.26 -3.55 17.37
C MET A 307 -15.51 -4.78 17.89
N VAL A 308 -14.84 -4.68 19.04
CA VAL A 308 -14.13 -5.81 19.66
C VAL A 308 -15.11 -6.93 19.99
N CYS A 309 -16.28 -6.61 20.56
CA CYS A 309 -17.30 -7.62 20.86
C CYS A 309 -17.87 -8.28 19.59
N GLU A 310 -18.17 -7.49 18.55
CA GLU A 310 -18.65 -7.98 17.24
C GLU A 310 -17.62 -8.87 16.54
N ALA A 311 -16.33 -8.56 16.70
CA ALA A 311 -15.20 -9.36 16.24
C ALA A 311 -14.88 -10.57 17.14
N SER A 312 -15.74 -10.88 18.12
CA SER A 312 -15.56 -11.99 19.07
C SER A 312 -14.35 -11.87 19.99
N GLY A 313 -13.80 -10.66 20.11
CA GLY A 313 -12.73 -10.35 21.03
C GLY A 313 -13.18 -10.32 22.48
N GLU A 314 -12.22 -10.16 23.36
CA GLU A 314 -12.41 -10.02 24.79
C GLU A 314 -11.95 -8.64 25.26
N LEU A 315 -12.63 -8.09 26.26
CA LEU A 315 -12.32 -6.81 26.86
C LEU A 315 -11.74 -7.05 28.25
N LEU A 316 -10.63 -6.41 28.56
CA LEU A 316 -9.96 -6.48 29.86
C LEU A 316 -9.63 -5.06 30.33
N ASP A 317 -9.88 -4.74 31.60
CA ASP A 317 -9.46 -3.44 32.15
C ASP A 317 -7.94 -3.44 32.39
N ILE A 318 -7.26 -2.36 31.97
CA ILE A 318 -5.83 -2.12 32.22
C ILE A 318 -5.54 -2.11 33.73
N GLY A 319 -6.48 -1.64 34.54
CA GLY A 319 -6.40 -1.71 36.00
C GLY A 319 -6.45 -3.14 36.57
N ASP A 320 -6.85 -4.12 35.76
CA ASP A 320 -7.02 -5.52 36.16
C ASP A 320 -6.14 -6.49 35.35
N LEU A 321 -5.00 -6.02 34.84
CA LEU A 321 -3.95 -6.81 34.15
C LEU A 321 -3.20 -7.75 35.10
N ARG A 322 -3.92 -8.60 35.84
CA ARG A 322 -3.36 -9.70 36.62
C ARG A 322 -3.11 -10.88 35.70
N THR A 323 -2.03 -11.63 35.93
CA THR A 323 -1.68 -12.85 35.17
C THR A 323 -2.88 -13.77 34.98
N SER A 324 -3.61 -14.08 36.06
CA SER A 324 -4.78 -14.96 36.03
C SER A 324 -5.90 -14.47 35.10
N ASN A 325 -6.10 -13.15 34.99
CA ASN A 325 -7.15 -12.58 34.15
C ASN A 325 -6.76 -12.60 32.68
N ILE A 326 -5.49 -12.30 32.40
CA ILE A 326 -4.92 -12.33 31.04
C ILE A 326 -4.97 -13.77 30.50
N GLU A 327 -4.54 -14.75 31.30
CA GLU A 327 -4.60 -16.17 30.93
C GLU A 327 -6.04 -16.64 30.71
N ALA A 328 -6.95 -16.31 31.63
CA ALA A 328 -8.36 -16.66 31.48
C ALA A 328 -8.98 -16.05 30.21
N ALA A 329 -8.62 -14.81 29.86
CA ALA A 329 -9.07 -14.17 28.64
C ALA A 329 -8.55 -14.88 27.39
N LEU A 330 -7.26 -15.20 27.35
CA LEU A 330 -6.64 -15.92 26.24
C LEU A 330 -7.20 -17.34 26.05
N ASP A 331 -7.61 -17.99 27.13
CA ASP A 331 -8.20 -19.33 27.11
C ASP A 331 -9.67 -19.30 26.67
N ARG A 332 -10.38 -18.17 26.86
CA ARG A 332 -11.75 -17.97 26.36
C ARG A 332 -11.82 -17.65 24.87
N LEU A 333 -10.80 -17.03 24.29
CA LEU A 333 -10.79 -16.62 22.88
C LEU A 333 -11.16 -17.76 21.89
N PRO A 334 -10.57 -18.97 21.94
CA PRO A 334 -10.90 -20.02 20.97
C PRO A 334 -12.37 -20.43 21.00
N ALA A 335 -12.97 -20.52 22.20
CA ALA A 335 -14.38 -20.86 22.35
C ALA A 335 -15.29 -19.76 21.79
N ARG A 336 -14.91 -18.49 21.94
CA ARG A 336 -15.62 -17.35 21.33
C ARG A 336 -15.47 -17.41 19.81
N THR A 337 -14.25 -17.47 19.28
CA THR A 337 -14.01 -17.57 17.84
C THR A 337 -14.76 -18.74 17.21
N GLN A 338 -14.83 -19.89 17.89
CA GLN A 338 -15.61 -21.05 17.43
C GLN A 338 -17.13 -20.80 17.50
N ALA A 339 -17.64 -20.19 18.57
CA ALA A 339 -19.06 -19.91 18.75
C ALA A 339 -19.60 -18.90 17.72
N TYR A 340 -18.79 -17.90 17.35
CA TYR A 340 -19.13 -16.94 16.32
C TYR A 340 -18.80 -17.44 14.92
N GLY A 341 -17.83 -18.36 14.75
CA GLY A 341 -17.52 -19.03 13.50
C GLY A 341 -17.31 -18.05 12.34
N SER A 342 -17.98 -18.28 11.20
CA SER A 342 -18.00 -17.35 10.06
C SER A 342 -18.86 -16.11 10.28
N ALA A 343 -19.63 -16.04 11.36
CA ALA A 343 -20.48 -14.90 11.70
C ALA A 343 -19.75 -13.82 12.50
N ALA A 344 -18.50 -14.06 12.94
CA ALA A 344 -17.65 -13.02 13.50
C ALA A 344 -17.44 -11.91 12.44
N ARG A 345 -17.89 -10.69 12.76
CA ARG A 345 -17.73 -9.56 11.83
C ARG A 345 -16.25 -9.17 11.79
N ARG A 346 -15.62 -9.33 10.63
CA ARG A 346 -14.34 -8.66 10.36
C ARG A 346 -14.63 -7.18 10.13
N SER A 347 -13.78 -6.31 10.66
CA SER A 347 -13.88 -4.90 10.31
C SER A 347 -13.58 -4.75 8.82
N ASP A 348 -14.41 -3.99 8.11
CA ASP A 348 -14.08 -3.56 6.76
C ASP A 348 -12.87 -2.61 6.82
N ASN A 349 -11.97 -2.72 5.84
CA ASN A 349 -10.88 -1.77 5.69
C ASN A 349 -11.37 -0.60 4.84
N GLY A 350 -11.72 0.50 5.50
CA GLY A 350 -12.25 1.69 4.86
C GLY A 350 -11.23 2.51 4.08
N ALA A 351 -9.96 2.13 4.04
CA ALA A 351 -8.91 2.90 3.40
C ALA A 351 -9.16 3.16 1.91
N ARG A 352 -9.67 2.15 1.16
CA ARG A 352 -10.12 2.31 -0.24
C ARG A 352 -11.19 3.37 -0.37
N ARG A 353 -12.24 3.27 0.45
CA ARG A 353 -13.40 4.15 0.40
C ARG A 353 -13.03 5.58 0.77
N ALA A 354 -12.20 5.75 1.79
CA ALA A 354 -11.65 7.04 2.19
C ALA A 354 -10.84 7.66 1.04
N ALA A 355 -9.91 6.91 0.44
CA ALA A 355 -9.10 7.40 -0.67
C ALA A 355 -9.94 7.81 -1.88
N ALA A 356 -10.94 7.00 -2.26
CA ALA A 356 -11.84 7.32 -3.36
C ALA A 356 -12.63 8.62 -3.11
N ALA A 357 -13.18 8.78 -1.91
CA ALA A 357 -13.92 9.98 -1.51
C ALA A 357 -13.04 11.23 -1.57
N LEU A 358 -11.81 11.13 -1.05
CA LEU A 358 -10.83 12.21 -1.04
C LEU A 358 -10.38 12.59 -2.45
N LEU A 359 -10.10 11.61 -3.31
CA LEU A 359 -9.64 11.85 -4.67
C LEU A 359 -10.74 12.51 -5.53
N CYS A 360 -12.01 12.16 -5.30
CA CYS A 360 -13.17 12.80 -5.94
C CYS A 360 -13.31 14.31 -5.65
N LEU A 361 -12.58 14.86 -4.68
CA LEU A 361 -12.53 16.31 -4.43
C LEU A 361 -11.61 17.05 -5.41
N VAL A 362 -10.62 16.35 -5.96
CA VAL A 362 -9.54 16.95 -6.77
C VAL A 362 -9.44 16.41 -8.20
N THR A 363 -10.14 15.32 -8.52
CA THR A 363 -10.19 14.71 -9.87
C THR A 363 -11.61 14.45 -10.36
N ASP A 364 -11.75 13.98 -11.60
CA ASP A 364 -13.05 13.54 -12.14
C ASP A 364 -13.54 12.29 -11.40
N LYS A 365 -14.83 12.27 -11.04
CA LYS A 365 -15.43 11.17 -10.28
C LYS A 365 -15.52 9.87 -11.09
N ASN A 366 -15.68 9.97 -12.41
CA ASN A 366 -15.78 8.78 -13.27
C ASN A 366 -14.42 8.07 -13.33
N ASP A 367 -13.32 8.82 -13.37
CA ASP A 367 -11.97 8.24 -13.34
C ASP A 367 -11.72 7.51 -12.01
N VAL A 368 -12.16 8.10 -10.87
CA VAL A 368 -12.05 7.45 -9.56
C VAL A 368 -12.92 6.19 -9.47
N HIS A 369 -14.17 6.23 -9.92
CA HIS A 369 -15.03 5.05 -9.93
C HIS A 369 -14.45 3.95 -10.84
N SER A 370 -13.93 4.32 -12.02
CA SER A 370 -13.23 3.38 -12.88
C SER A 370 -12.00 2.77 -12.20
N ALA A 371 -11.26 3.54 -11.40
CA ALA A 371 -10.12 3.03 -10.63
C ALA A 371 -10.57 2.05 -9.54
N CYS A 372 -11.66 2.34 -8.82
CA CYS A 372 -12.24 1.45 -7.82
C CYS A 372 -12.69 0.11 -8.43
N ASP A 373 -13.31 0.15 -9.62
CA ASP A 373 -13.80 -1.06 -10.31
C ASP A 373 -12.67 -1.91 -10.90
N ALA A 374 -11.59 -1.26 -11.34
CA ALA A 374 -10.50 -1.89 -12.04
C ALA A 374 -9.39 -2.40 -11.10
N ILE A 375 -9.11 -1.72 -9.98
CA ILE A 375 -8.14 -2.17 -8.95
C ILE A 375 -8.87 -2.95 -7.86
N ASP A 376 -9.15 -4.22 -8.17
CA ASP A 376 -9.79 -5.15 -7.25
C ASP A 376 -8.79 -6.12 -6.57
N ASP A 377 -9.31 -7.06 -5.79
CA ASP A 377 -8.49 -8.03 -5.05
C ASP A 377 -7.69 -8.97 -5.96
N SER A 378 -8.09 -9.16 -7.22
CA SER A 378 -7.31 -9.97 -8.16
C SER A 378 -6.01 -9.27 -8.55
N VAL A 379 -6.05 -7.96 -8.74
CA VAL A 379 -4.87 -7.14 -9.05
C VAL A 379 -3.94 -7.06 -7.85
N LEU A 380 -4.49 -6.91 -6.64
CA LEU A 380 -3.70 -6.90 -5.41
C LEU A 380 -3.02 -8.25 -5.15
N ARG A 381 -3.67 -9.36 -5.49
CA ARG A 381 -3.07 -10.69 -5.35
C ARG A 381 -1.81 -10.81 -6.20
N ILE A 382 -1.85 -10.29 -7.42
CA ILE A 382 -0.71 -10.31 -8.35
C ILE A 382 0.43 -9.43 -7.83
N ASP A 383 0.12 -8.27 -7.25
CA ASP A 383 1.11 -7.44 -6.54
C ASP A 383 1.78 -8.20 -5.39
N ALA A 384 0.98 -8.90 -4.58
CA ALA A 384 1.47 -9.67 -3.43
C ALA A 384 2.31 -10.89 -3.82
N GLU A 385 1.85 -11.70 -4.78
CA GLU A 385 2.50 -12.95 -5.21
C GLU A 385 3.79 -12.71 -5.98
N LEU A 386 3.85 -11.65 -6.80
CA LEU A 386 4.98 -11.37 -7.68
C LEU A 386 5.88 -10.24 -7.18
N SER A 387 5.50 -9.58 -6.09
CA SER A 387 6.16 -8.35 -5.62
C SER A 387 6.23 -7.26 -6.71
N ILE A 388 5.19 -7.15 -7.55
CA ILE A 388 5.10 -6.15 -8.62
C ILE A 388 4.12 -5.06 -8.21
N PRO A 389 4.60 -3.84 -7.87
CA PRO A 389 3.76 -2.74 -7.44
C PRO A 389 2.56 -2.51 -8.36
N VAL A 390 1.35 -2.35 -7.79
CA VAL A 390 0.10 -2.11 -8.55
C VAL A 390 0.25 -0.97 -9.57
N ASN A 391 0.96 0.10 -9.24
CA ASN A 391 1.19 1.22 -10.14
C ASN A 391 1.98 0.83 -11.41
N ALA A 392 2.86 -0.15 -11.29
CA ALA A 392 3.57 -0.76 -12.39
C ALA A 392 2.57 -1.48 -13.33
N THR A 393 1.71 -2.34 -12.77
CA THR A 393 0.65 -3.04 -13.53
C THR A 393 -0.28 -2.06 -14.23
N VAL A 394 -0.73 -1.01 -13.54
CA VAL A 394 -1.56 0.05 -14.11
C VAL A 394 -0.85 0.76 -15.26
N ARG A 395 0.46 1.01 -15.14
CA ARG A 395 1.25 1.64 -16.20
C ARG A 395 1.36 0.75 -17.44
N ILE A 396 1.53 -0.56 -17.26
CA ILE A 396 1.45 -1.54 -18.37
C ILE A 396 0.06 -1.49 -19.00
N ALA A 397 -1.01 -1.52 -18.20
CA ALA A 397 -2.39 -1.49 -18.69
C ALA A 397 -2.71 -0.26 -19.56
N ARG A 398 -2.14 0.91 -19.23
CA ARG A 398 -2.22 2.11 -20.07
C ARG A 398 -1.55 1.93 -21.42
N LEU A 399 -0.36 1.34 -21.44
CA LEU A 399 0.38 1.09 -22.67
C LEU A 399 -0.38 0.11 -23.58
N LEU A 400 -0.97 -0.93 -22.98
CA LEU A 400 -1.80 -1.91 -23.68
C LEU A 400 -3.09 -1.31 -24.24
N SER A 401 -3.79 -0.49 -23.46
CA SER A 401 -5.07 0.08 -23.88
C SER A 401 -4.96 1.36 -24.71
N GLY A 402 -3.83 2.07 -24.62
CA GLY A 402 -3.68 3.44 -25.14
C GLY A 402 -4.53 4.48 -24.41
N LYS A 403 -5.20 4.11 -23.30
CA LYS A 403 -6.09 4.98 -22.53
C LYS A 403 -5.37 5.57 -21.32
N THR A 404 -5.75 6.80 -20.94
CA THR A 404 -5.28 7.43 -19.69
C THR A 404 -5.79 6.68 -18.46
N ALA A 405 -7.05 6.26 -18.46
CA ALA A 405 -7.64 5.40 -17.45
C ALA A 405 -7.90 4.02 -18.07
N PRO A 406 -7.07 2.99 -17.79
CA PRO A 406 -7.26 1.66 -18.35
C PRO A 406 -8.50 1.00 -17.75
N ASP A 407 -9.26 0.28 -18.56
CA ASP A 407 -10.38 -0.53 -18.08
C ASP A 407 -9.91 -1.81 -17.37
N LYS A 408 -10.86 -2.52 -16.77
CA LYS A 408 -10.60 -3.76 -16.02
C LYS A 408 -9.92 -4.84 -16.87
N ASP A 409 -10.32 -4.97 -18.13
CA ASP A 409 -9.74 -5.96 -19.05
C ASP A 409 -8.28 -5.65 -19.37
N ALA A 410 -7.95 -4.37 -19.56
CA ALA A 410 -6.57 -3.92 -19.74
C ALA A 410 -5.71 -4.16 -18.50
N ILE A 411 -6.24 -3.96 -17.29
CA ILE A 411 -5.52 -4.28 -16.06
C ILE A 411 -5.31 -5.79 -15.91
N ALA A 412 -6.33 -6.60 -16.19
CA ALA A 412 -6.20 -8.06 -16.15
C ALA A 412 -5.12 -8.56 -17.14
N ALA A 413 -5.13 -8.05 -18.37
CA ALA A 413 -4.11 -8.37 -19.38
C ALA A 413 -2.70 -7.93 -18.94
N ALA A 414 -2.58 -6.74 -18.36
CA ALA A 414 -1.31 -6.24 -17.83
C ALA A 414 -0.79 -7.08 -16.66
N ALA A 415 -1.68 -7.58 -15.81
CA ALA A 415 -1.32 -8.36 -14.64
C ALA A 415 -0.81 -9.77 -15.05
N ILE A 416 -1.44 -10.40 -16.04
CA ILE A 416 -0.95 -11.64 -16.68
C ILE A 416 0.43 -11.41 -17.33
N LEU A 417 0.60 -10.28 -18.02
CA LEU A 417 1.89 -9.94 -18.63
C LEU A 417 2.99 -9.73 -17.58
N ALA A 418 2.65 -9.10 -16.46
CA ALA A 418 3.56 -8.89 -15.34
C ALA A 418 4.03 -10.22 -14.71
N GLU A 419 3.12 -11.19 -14.57
CA GLU A 419 3.43 -12.57 -14.15
C GLU A 419 4.47 -13.23 -15.05
N GLN A 420 4.31 -13.11 -16.36
CA GLN A 420 5.26 -13.71 -17.28
C GLN A 420 6.63 -13.04 -17.27
N LEU A 421 6.68 -11.71 -17.18
CA LEU A 421 7.95 -11.00 -17.03
C LEU A 421 8.71 -11.48 -15.79
N PHE A 422 7.97 -11.71 -14.69
CA PHE A 422 8.53 -12.27 -13.48
C PHE A 422 9.07 -13.69 -13.67
N LEU A 423 8.32 -14.58 -14.34
CA LEU A 423 8.75 -15.95 -14.64
C LEU A 423 10.02 -16.01 -15.49
N HIS A 424 10.19 -15.05 -16.40
CA HIS A 424 11.38 -14.92 -17.25
C HIS A 424 12.57 -14.25 -16.54
N ILE A 425 12.51 -14.10 -15.20
CA ILE A 425 13.57 -13.56 -14.31
C ILE A 425 13.95 -12.11 -14.65
N LEU A 426 13.05 -11.37 -15.32
CA LEU A 426 13.20 -9.94 -15.48
C LEU A 426 12.76 -9.24 -14.19
N MET A 427 13.67 -9.17 -13.21
CA MET A 427 13.44 -8.36 -12.01
C MET A 427 13.07 -6.92 -12.43
N PRO A 428 12.04 -6.30 -11.81
CA PRO A 428 11.84 -4.85 -11.93
C PRO A 428 13.16 -4.14 -11.59
N PRO A 429 13.71 -3.24 -12.44
CA PRO A 429 13.05 -2.41 -13.45
C PRO A 429 13.17 -2.87 -14.92
N TYR A 430 13.83 -3.99 -15.22
CA TYR A 430 14.18 -4.37 -16.59
C TYR A 430 12.97 -4.72 -17.46
N GLY A 431 11.98 -5.43 -16.88
CA GLY A 431 10.73 -5.74 -17.59
C GLY A 431 10.02 -4.50 -18.14
N PHE A 432 10.01 -3.39 -17.39
CA PHE A 432 9.42 -2.13 -17.87
C PHE A 432 10.16 -1.51 -19.04
N LYS A 433 11.49 -1.56 -19.02
CA LYS A 433 12.32 -1.02 -20.11
C LYS A 433 12.11 -1.79 -21.41
N LEU A 434 11.72 -3.07 -21.32
CA LEU A 434 11.39 -3.90 -22.48
C LEU A 434 9.95 -3.72 -22.95
N VAL A 435 8.98 -3.70 -22.03
CA VAL A 435 7.55 -3.62 -22.37
C VAL A 435 7.17 -2.29 -23.00
N VAL A 436 7.72 -1.17 -22.53
CA VAL A 436 7.40 0.17 -23.07
C VAL A 436 7.65 0.26 -24.58
N PRO A 437 8.87 0.00 -25.10
CA PRO A 437 9.12 0.08 -26.53
C PRO A 437 8.34 -0.96 -27.34
N LEU A 438 8.14 -2.18 -26.80
CA LEU A 438 7.30 -3.17 -27.48
C LEU A 438 5.83 -2.70 -27.60
N CYS A 439 5.26 -2.12 -26.55
CA CYS A 439 3.93 -1.55 -26.61
C CYS A 439 3.84 -0.42 -27.64
N GLU A 440 4.84 0.47 -27.70
CA GLU A 440 4.85 1.60 -28.65
C GLU A 440 4.97 1.17 -30.12
N THR A 441 5.59 0.01 -30.37
CA THR A 441 5.83 -0.53 -31.72
C THR A 441 4.69 -1.40 -32.24
N LEU A 442 3.94 -2.05 -31.34
CA LEU A 442 2.81 -2.88 -31.74
C LEU A 442 1.67 -2.04 -32.37
N PRO A 443 1.01 -2.58 -33.42
CA PRO A 443 -0.22 -1.98 -33.94
C PRO A 443 -1.28 -1.76 -32.84
N GLU A 444 -2.13 -0.74 -33.05
CA GLU A 444 -3.28 -0.48 -32.17
C GLU A 444 -4.25 -1.66 -32.14
N GLY A 445 -4.90 -1.85 -31.00
CA GLY A 445 -5.85 -2.93 -30.77
C GLY A 445 -6.29 -2.99 -29.33
N ASP A 446 -7.24 -3.89 -29.05
CA ASP A 446 -7.73 -4.12 -27.69
C ASP A 446 -6.61 -4.65 -26.77
N ALA A 447 -6.70 -4.31 -25.48
CA ALA A 447 -5.64 -4.60 -24.51
C ALA A 447 -5.36 -6.11 -24.35
N GLY A 448 -6.40 -6.95 -24.40
CA GLY A 448 -6.25 -8.43 -24.33
C GLY A 448 -5.39 -8.98 -25.47
N PRO A 449 -5.79 -8.82 -26.74
CA PRO A 449 -4.99 -9.21 -27.89
C PRO A 449 -3.57 -8.63 -27.90
N ARG A 450 -3.38 -7.39 -27.44
CA ARG A 450 -2.03 -6.78 -27.32
C ARG A 450 -1.21 -7.45 -26.23
N GLY A 451 -1.82 -7.78 -25.09
CA GLY A 451 -1.20 -8.56 -24.03
C GLY A 451 -0.76 -9.94 -24.52
N ASP A 452 -1.62 -10.65 -25.27
CA ASP A 452 -1.30 -11.96 -25.87
C ASP A 452 -0.15 -11.87 -26.89
N ALA A 453 -0.14 -10.83 -27.73
CA ALA A 453 0.94 -10.58 -28.66
C ALA A 453 2.28 -10.33 -27.95
N LEU A 454 2.28 -9.48 -26.91
CA LEU A 454 3.48 -9.20 -26.11
C LEU A 454 4.01 -10.44 -25.43
N ARG A 455 3.12 -11.23 -24.82
CA ARG A 455 3.45 -12.54 -24.26
C ARG A 455 4.21 -13.42 -25.24
N ALA A 456 3.66 -13.59 -26.44
CA ALA A 456 4.29 -14.42 -27.47
C ALA A 456 5.67 -13.89 -27.91
N ILE A 457 5.83 -12.57 -27.94
CA ILE A 457 7.11 -11.92 -28.26
C ILE A 457 8.12 -12.11 -27.12
N LEU A 458 7.70 -11.94 -25.87
CA LEU A 458 8.56 -12.17 -24.70
C LEU A 458 9.04 -13.62 -24.61
N ASP A 459 8.15 -14.58 -24.86
CA ASP A 459 8.51 -16.00 -24.90
C ASP A 459 9.53 -16.29 -26.02
N ALA A 460 9.42 -15.62 -27.17
CA ALA A 460 10.39 -15.74 -28.26
C ALA A 460 11.75 -15.08 -27.94
N LEU A 461 11.74 -13.96 -27.21
CA LEU A 461 12.95 -13.27 -26.75
C LEU A 461 13.67 -14.04 -25.64
N ALA A 462 12.93 -14.77 -24.79
CA ALA A 462 13.50 -15.54 -23.68
C ALA A 462 14.54 -16.58 -24.15
N CYS A 463 14.44 -17.08 -25.38
CA CYS A 463 15.40 -18.01 -25.99
C CYS A 463 16.83 -17.45 -26.14
N TYR A 464 17.01 -16.14 -26.03
CA TYR A 464 18.31 -15.48 -26.22
C TYR A 464 19.07 -15.25 -24.91
N GLU A 465 18.38 -15.29 -23.76
CA GLU A 465 18.92 -15.03 -22.41
C GLU A 465 19.68 -13.69 -22.23
N ASP A 466 19.64 -12.79 -23.23
CA ASP A 466 20.28 -11.46 -23.22
C ASP A 466 19.22 -10.35 -23.21
N TRP A 467 18.79 -9.98 -22.01
CA TRP A 467 17.72 -8.99 -21.81
C TRP A 467 18.13 -7.56 -22.11
N ASP A 468 19.41 -7.22 -21.95
CA ASP A 468 19.90 -5.88 -22.29
C ASP A 468 19.84 -5.66 -23.81
N GLN A 469 20.26 -6.66 -24.59
CA GLN A 469 20.09 -6.63 -26.04
C GLN A 469 18.64 -6.72 -26.47
N ALA A 470 17.78 -7.44 -25.74
CA ALA A 470 16.34 -7.44 -26.00
C ALA A 470 15.71 -6.06 -25.86
N ILE A 471 16.13 -5.26 -24.87
CA ILE A 471 15.67 -3.88 -24.69
C ILE A 471 16.12 -3.02 -25.87
N VAL A 472 17.39 -3.12 -26.28
CA VAL A 472 17.94 -2.36 -27.42
C VAL A 472 17.23 -2.75 -28.72
N PHE A 473 17.06 -4.06 -28.95
CA PHE A 473 16.33 -4.61 -30.09
C PHE A 473 14.89 -4.08 -30.14
N ALA A 474 14.15 -4.18 -29.03
CA ALA A 474 12.77 -3.68 -28.93
C ALA A 474 12.66 -2.18 -29.20
N ALA A 475 13.62 -1.39 -28.70
CA ALA A 475 13.67 0.06 -28.94
C ALA A 475 14.00 0.40 -30.41
N GLY A 476 14.63 -0.52 -31.15
CA GLY A 476 14.95 -0.37 -32.58
C GLY A 476 13.83 -0.82 -33.52
N LEU A 477 12.76 -1.44 -33.02
CA LEU A 477 11.59 -1.80 -33.82
C LEU A 477 10.80 -0.56 -34.22
N VAL A 478 10.11 -0.63 -35.36
CA VAL A 478 9.27 0.47 -35.87
C VAL A 478 7.82 0.01 -35.98
N ARG A 479 6.88 0.89 -35.63
CA ARG A 479 5.46 0.61 -35.79
C ARG A 479 5.07 0.57 -37.26
N ASP A 480 4.40 -0.49 -37.67
CA ASP A 480 3.84 -0.64 -39.02
C ASP A 480 2.32 -0.37 -38.98
N PRO A 481 1.84 0.79 -39.46
CA PRO A 481 0.42 1.13 -39.42
C PRO A 481 -0.42 0.31 -40.39
N SER A 482 0.19 -0.41 -41.34
CA SER A 482 -0.51 -1.24 -42.31
C SER A 482 -0.76 -2.68 -41.83
N ALA A 483 0.02 -3.13 -40.85
CA ALA A 483 -0.05 -4.48 -40.32
C ALA A 483 -1.17 -4.63 -39.27
N SER A 484 -1.89 -5.76 -39.29
CA SER A 484 -2.70 -6.13 -38.13
C SER A 484 -1.80 -6.59 -36.98
N LEU A 485 -2.28 -6.41 -35.75
CA LEU A 485 -1.57 -6.84 -34.53
C LEU A 485 -1.13 -8.31 -34.58
N SER A 486 -2.03 -9.20 -35.02
CA SER A 486 -1.76 -10.65 -35.10
C SER A 486 -0.70 -10.99 -36.15
N GLU A 487 -0.71 -10.29 -37.28
CA GLU A 487 0.29 -10.48 -38.34
C GLU A 487 1.66 -9.98 -37.92
N TYR A 488 1.71 -8.78 -37.32
CA TYR A 488 2.96 -8.19 -36.83
C TYR A 488 3.61 -9.08 -35.76
N ALA A 489 2.86 -9.48 -34.74
CA ALA A 489 3.37 -10.34 -33.67
C ALA A 489 3.85 -11.70 -34.22
N ARG A 490 3.08 -12.33 -35.12
CA ARG A 490 3.48 -13.60 -35.75
C ARG A 490 4.71 -13.45 -36.64
N ALA A 491 4.86 -12.34 -37.35
CA ALA A 491 6.06 -12.06 -38.14
C ALA A 491 7.30 -11.93 -37.24
N LEU A 492 7.19 -11.14 -36.16
CA LEU A 492 8.28 -10.95 -35.21
C LEU A 492 8.67 -12.24 -34.49
N CYS A 493 7.71 -13.02 -33.97
CA CYS A 493 8.00 -14.31 -33.33
C CYS A 493 8.65 -15.31 -34.30
N ARG A 494 8.21 -15.35 -35.57
CA ARG A 494 8.84 -16.20 -36.59
C ARG A 494 10.27 -15.78 -36.88
N LEU A 495 10.52 -14.47 -37.01
CA LEU A 495 11.85 -13.93 -37.19
C LEU A 495 12.76 -14.33 -36.02
N LEU A 496 12.34 -14.03 -34.79
CA LEU A 496 13.09 -14.35 -33.58
C LEU A 496 13.36 -15.85 -33.43
N SER A 497 12.36 -16.72 -33.66
CA SER A 497 12.55 -18.17 -33.62
C SER A 497 13.55 -18.61 -34.68
N ARG A 498 13.45 -18.08 -35.91
CA ARG A 498 14.33 -18.50 -37.01
C ARG A 498 15.76 -18.04 -36.78
N CYS A 499 15.97 -16.80 -36.36
CA CYS A 499 17.31 -16.31 -36.03
C CYS A 499 17.95 -17.11 -34.89
N GLY A 500 17.15 -17.54 -33.90
CA GLY A 500 17.58 -18.46 -32.85
C GLY A 500 18.07 -19.81 -33.38
N ASP A 501 17.35 -20.41 -34.34
CA ASP A 501 17.79 -21.65 -35.03
C ASP A 501 19.16 -21.50 -35.72
N TYR A 502 19.48 -20.28 -36.18
CA TYR A 502 20.76 -19.94 -36.82
C TYR A 502 21.84 -19.49 -35.84
N GLY A 503 21.51 -19.32 -34.56
CA GLY A 503 22.42 -18.81 -33.54
C GLY A 503 22.83 -17.35 -33.73
N LEU A 504 22.02 -16.55 -34.43
CA LEU A 504 22.22 -15.10 -34.54
C LEU A 504 21.87 -14.43 -33.22
N GLY A 505 22.65 -13.43 -32.79
CA GLY A 505 22.32 -12.61 -31.63
C GLY A 505 21.29 -11.53 -31.96
N LEU A 506 20.67 -10.93 -30.94
CA LEU A 506 19.69 -9.85 -31.14
C LEU A 506 20.27 -8.62 -31.83
N GLU A 507 21.57 -8.34 -31.64
CA GLU A 507 22.30 -7.28 -32.35
C GLU A 507 22.42 -7.57 -33.85
N ASP A 508 22.78 -8.81 -34.23
CA ASP A 508 22.84 -9.24 -35.63
C ASP A 508 21.48 -9.09 -36.32
N ILE A 509 20.41 -9.43 -35.59
CA ILE A 509 19.03 -9.32 -36.09
C ILE A 509 18.66 -7.85 -36.29
N ALA A 510 19.00 -6.97 -35.35
CA ALA A 510 18.75 -5.54 -35.46
C ALA A 510 19.48 -4.93 -36.67
N GLU A 511 20.76 -5.27 -36.87
CA GLU A 511 21.54 -4.81 -38.02
C GLU A 511 20.95 -5.33 -39.34
N ALA A 512 20.58 -6.60 -39.39
CA ALA A 512 19.97 -7.21 -40.57
C ALA A 512 18.61 -6.58 -40.90
N LEU A 513 17.77 -6.30 -39.90
CA LEU A 513 16.51 -5.59 -40.08
C LEU A 513 16.74 -4.19 -40.65
N ASP A 514 17.67 -3.42 -40.09
CA ASP A 514 17.97 -2.08 -40.60
C ASP A 514 18.49 -2.10 -42.05
N ALA A 515 19.31 -3.09 -42.40
CA ALA A 515 19.76 -3.29 -43.78
C ALA A 515 18.61 -3.62 -44.75
N VAL A 516 17.62 -4.41 -44.32
CA VAL A 516 16.43 -4.73 -45.12
C VAL A 516 15.50 -3.53 -45.26
N ARG A 517 15.27 -2.75 -44.19
CA ARG A 517 14.44 -1.53 -44.20
C ARG A 517 14.93 -0.49 -45.21
N ARG A 518 16.25 -0.40 -45.45
CA ARG A 518 16.84 0.55 -46.41
C ARG A 518 16.58 0.16 -47.89
N ARG A 519 15.98 -0.99 -48.17
CA ARG A 519 15.69 -1.42 -49.56
C ARG A 519 14.43 -0.70 -50.09
N PRO A 520 14.47 -0.09 -51.28
CA PRO A 520 13.33 0.67 -51.83
C PRO A 520 12.05 -0.15 -52.04
N SER A 521 12.16 -1.48 -52.13
CA SER A 521 11.04 -2.39 -52.37
C SER A 521 10.34 -2.87 -51.10
N VAL A 522 10.87 -2.53 -49.93
CA VAL A 522 10.35 -2.96 -48.63
C VAL A 522 9.67 -1.76 -47.99
N ASP A 523 8.34 -1.79 -47.92
CA ASP A 523 7.55 -0.74 -47.31
C ASP A 523 7.01 -1.24 -45.96
N GLY A 524 7.49 -0.66 -44.87
CA GLY A 524 7.08 -1.00 -43.51
C GLY A 524 7.95 -2.07 -42.82
N GLU A 525 7.80 -2.11 -41.49
CA GLU A 525 8.56 -3.00 -40.61
C GLU A 525 8.18 -4.47 -40.84
N MET A 526 6.89 -4.77 -40.99
CA MET A 526 6.43 -6.15 -41.15
C MET A 526 6.98 -6.77 -42.44
N ALA A 527 7.03 -5.99 -43.53
CA ALA A 527 7.61 -6.42 -44.79
C ALA A 527 9.10 -6.74 -44.63
N ALA A 528 9.85 -5.93 -43.86
CA ALA A 528 11.26 -6.18 -43.57
C ALA A 528 11.46 -7.48 -42.78
N MET A 529 10.66 -7.72 -41.75
CA MET A 529 10.70 -8.97 -40.97
C MET A 529 10.43 -10.21 -41.84
N CYS A 530 9.41 -10.15 -42.70
CA CYS A 530 9.07 -11.25 -43.61
C CYS A 530 10.21 -11.53 -44.61
N VAL A 531 10.75 -10.49 -45.26
CA VAL A 531 11.87 -10.63 -46.20
C VAL A 531 13.10 -11.24 -45.52
N LEU A 532 13.43 -10.80 -44.32
CA LEU A 532 14.56 -11.35 -43.56
C LEU A 532 14.31 -12.82 -43.17
N THR A 533 13.11 -13.13 -42.69
CA THR A 533 12.72 -14.51 -42.34
C THR A 533 12.78 -15.44 -43.54
N ASP A 534 12.26 -15.02 -44.70
CA ASP A 534 12.29 -15.82 -45.94
C ASP A 534 13.72 -16.04 -46.43
N THR A 535 14.58 -15.01 -46.33
CA THR A 535 16.01 -15.11 -46.67
C THR A 535 16.73 -16.17 -45.80
N LEU A 536 16.37 -16.26 -44.51
CA LEU A 536 16.87 -17.28 -43.60
C LEU A 536 16.23 -18.66 -43.85
N CYS A 537 15.03 -18.74 -44.43
CA CYS A 537 14.42 -20.00 -44.82
C CYS A 537 15.11 -20.64 -46.05
N ASP A 538 15.56 -19.84 -47.00
CA ASP A 538 16.27 -20.31 -48.20
C ASP A 538 17.74 -20.68 -47.92
N SER A 539 18.27 -20.25 -46.79
CA SER A 539 19.61 -20.60 -46.33
C SER A 539 19.61 -21.98 -45.65
N THR A 540 20.74 -22.69 -45.66
CA THR A 540 20.89 -23.91 -44.84
C THR A 540 21.37 -23.49 -43.45
N PRO A 541 20.78 -24.01 -42.36
CA PRO A 541 21.25 -23.71 -41.00
C PRO A 541 22.75 -23.95 -40.89
N MET A 542 23.51 -22.95 -40.45
CA MET A 542 24.90 -23.19 -40.08
C MET A 542 24.88 -24.22 -38.94
N GLN A 543 25.42 -25.42 -39.20
CA GLN A 543 25.67 -26.36 -38.12
C GLN A 543 26.58 -25.65 -37.12
N ARG A 544 26.05 -25.31 -35.94
CA ARG A 544 26.87 -24.82 -34.83
C ARG A 544 28.05 -25.80 -34.73
N PRO A 545 29.31 -25.36 -34.93
CA PRO A 545 30.44 -26.23 -34.67
C PRO A 545 30.27 -26.70 -33.23
N ALA A 546 30.20 -28.02 -33.02
CA ALA A 546 30.02 -28.60 -31.70
C ALA A 546 31.01 -27.90 -30.78
N THR A 547 30.48 -27.13 -29.81
CA THR A 547 31.30 -26.39 -28.85
C THR A 547 32.24 -27.41 -28.25
N ALA A 548 33.53 -27.28 -28.59
CA ALA A 548 34.56 -28.17 -28.10
C ALA A 548 34.48 -28.11 -26.58
N ASP A 549 34.09 -29.25 -26.01
CA ASP A 549 33.99 -29.54 -24.59
C ASP A 549 35.36 -29.24 -23.98
N THR A 550 35.55 -27.99 -23.55
CA THR A 550 36.76 -27.50 -22.91
C THR A 550 36.43 -27.41 -21.44
N GLY A 551 36.37 -28.57 -20.79
CA GLY A 551 36.47 -28.64 -19.34
C GLY A 551 37.95 -28.69 -18.90
N PRO A 552 38.27 -28.41 -17.63
CA PRO A 552 37.46 -27.77 -16.58
C PRO A 552 37.77 -26.27 -16.39
#